data_AF-A0A1T4VF57-F1
#
_entry.id   AF-A0A1T4VF57-F1
#
_cell.length_a   1.000
_cell.length_b   1.000
_cell.length_c   1.000
_cell.angle_alpha   90.00
_cell.angle_beta   90.00
_cell.angle_gamma   90.00
#
_symmetry.space_group_name_H-M   'P 1'
#
loop_
_entity.id
_entity.type
_entity.pdbx_description
1 polymer ?
#
loop_
_entity_poly.entity_id
_entity_poly.type
_entity_poly.pdbx_seq_one_letter_code
_entity_poly.pdbx_strand_id
1 'polypeptide(L)'
;MNNYIKCGLFCSAALFIFAIISSAFFSGIELTGSVSETLGKMFTYASWSAGKQGFLITTALFCLIPFFFKWPRKKTLSVLLCFGVVLGASFVTKTVVKHVTQEPRPYTQTLASLGKVPSSAAFYDSTPESRAEILSSASHDISPWRMVHWKGETNYSFPSGHTIFAAASAIFWGALLMAEGYRLAAWLRGCVAAWLRGCVAAWLRG
;
A
#
# COMPACT_ATOMS: atom_id res chain seq x y z
N MET A 1 -2.08 25.95 17.29
CA MET A 1 -1.80 24.97 16.21
C MET A 1 -2.83 25.12 15.09
N ASN A 2 -2.38 25.37 13.86
CA ASN A 2 -3.23 25.55 12.67
C ASN A 2 -4.17 24.32 12.47
N ASN A 3 -5.40 24.53 11.99
CA ASN A 3 -6.39 23.47 11.80
C ASN A 3 -5.88 22.36 10.87
N TYR A 4 -5.18 22.73 9.79
CA TYR A 4 -4.57 21.77 8.86
C TYR A 4 -3.52 20.87 9.55
N ILE A 5 -2.75 21.41 10.48
CA ILE A 5 -1.74 20.65 11.24
C ILE A 5 -2.43 19.66 12.18
N LYS A 6 -3.52 20.07 12.85
CA LYS A 6 -4.33 19.18 13.70
C LYS A 6 -4.90 18.00 12.90
N CYS A 7 -5.50 18.28 11.74
CA CYS A 7 -6.04 17.25 10.86
C CYS A 7 -4.94 16.34 10.31
N GLY A 8 -3.76 16.89 9.95
CA GLY A 8 -2.60 16.12 9.51
C GLY A 8 -2.09 15.15 10.57
N LEU A 9 -1.94 15.62 11.80
CA LEU A 9 -1.52 14.79 12.92
C LEU A 9 -2.55 13.69 13.23
N PHE A 10 -3.84 14.02 13.18
CA PHE A 10 -4.92 13.03 13.36
C PHE A 10 -4.88 11.95 12.28
N CYS A 11 -4.77 12.31 11.00
CA CYS A 11 -4.67 11.35 9.90
C CYS A 11 -3.43 10.45 10.04
N SER A 12 -2.30 11.02 10.45
CA SER A 12 -1.07 10.27 10.66
C SER A 12 -1.20 9.28 11.82
N ALA A 13 -1.76 9.72 12.96
CA ALA A 13 -2.01 8.87 14.11
C ALA A 13 -3.00 7.74 13.78
N ALA A 14 -4.08 8.03 13.06
CA ALA A 14 -5.06 7.04 12.64
C ALA A 14 -4.43 5.97 11.73
N LEU A 15 -3.59 6.36 10.77
CA LEU A 15 -2.86 5.42 9.92
C LEU A 15 -1.86 4.57 10.72
N PHE A 16 -1.16 5.18 11.68
CA PHE A 16 -0.22 4.45 12.52
C PHE A 16 -0.91 3.41 13.41
N ILE A 17 -2.02 3.77 14.05
CA ILE A 17 -2.86 2.85 14.82
C ILE A 17 -3.38 1.73 13.91
N PHE A 18 -3.88 2.09 12.73
CA PHE A 18 -4.33 1.09 11.75
C PHE A 18 -3.23 0.10 11.37
N ALA A 19 -2.00 0.58 11.17
CA ALA A 19 -0.85 -0.27 10.85
C ALA A 19 -0.48 -1.20 12.02
N ILE A 20 -0.47 -0.71 13.25
CA ILE A 20 -0.21 -1.53 14.45
C ILE A 20 -1.28 -2.62 14.59
N ILE A 21 -2.55 -2.23 14.54
CA ILE A 21 -3.67 -3.16 14.66
C ILE A 21 -3.57 -4.21 13.56
N SER A 22 -3.37 -3.78 12.30
CA SER A 22 -3.19 -4.70 11.18
C SER A 22 -2.05 -5.67 11.45
N SER A 23 -0.88 -5.20 11.90
CA SER A 23 0.27 -6.08 12.18
C SER A 23 -0.01 -7.16 13.24
N ALA A 24 -0.87 -6.86 14.22
CA ALA A 24 -1.25 -7.81 15.27
C ALA A 24 -2.11 -8.98 14.73
N PHE A 25 -2.88 -8.76 13.66
CA PHE A 25 -3.73 -9.77 13.04
C PHE A 25 -3.01 -10.64 11.98
N PHE A 26 -1.75 -10.35 11.66
CA PHE A 26 -1.01 -11.04 10.58
C PHE A 26 -0.19 -12.24 11.03
N SER A 27 -0.27 -12.65 12.31
CA SER A 27 0.42 -13.85 12.77
C SER A 27 -0.18 -15.11 12.14
N GLY A 28 0.61 -15.84 11.34
CA GLY A 28 0.22 -17.14 10.78
C GLY A 28 -0.37 -17.13 9.36
N ILE A 29 -0.14 -16.11 8.52
CA ILE A 29 -0.60 -16.14 7.12
C ILE A 29 0.17 -17.20 6.32
N GLU A 30 -0.55 -18.23 5.87
CA GLU A 30 0.00 -19.25 4.99
C GLU A 30 0.10 -18.73 3.55
N LEU A 31 1.33 -18.65 3.02
CA LEU A 31 1.58 -18.08 1.69
C LEU A 31 1.34 -19.08 0.53
N THR A 32 0.91 -20.29 0.84
CA THR A 32 0.56 -21.37 -0.10
C THR A 32 -0.95 -21.62 -0.18
N GLY A 33 -1.72 -21.13 0.80
CA GLY A 33 -3.17 -21.34 0.86
C GLY A 33 -3.92 -20.77 -0.34
N SER A 34 -4.97 -21.48 -0.78
CA SER A 34 -5.87 -21.02 -1.83
C SER A 34 -6.68 -19.82 -1.38
N VAL A 35 -6.58 -18.71 -2.11
CA VAL A 35 -7.38 -17.51 -1.89
C VAL A 35 -8.40 -17.40 -3.02
N SER A 36 -9.64 -17.02 -2.69
CA SER A 36 -10.68 -16.74 -3.69
C SER A 36 -10.15 -15.79 -4.78
N GLU A 37 -10.40 -16.11 -6.05
CA GLU A 37 -9.94 -15.28 -7.17
C GLU A 37 -10.42 -13.83 -7.06
N THR A 38 -11.66 -13.63 -6.61
CA THR A 38 -12.24 -12.30 -6.43
C THR A 38 -11.45 -11.49 -5.42
N LEU A 39 -11.08 -12.10 -4.30
CA LEU A 39 -10.29 -11.45 -3.25
C LEU A 39 -8.86 -11.14 -3.74
N GLY A 40 -8.23 -12.07 -4.47
CA GLY A 40 -6.92 -11.83 -5.08
C GLY A 40 -6.93 -10.68 -6.10
N LYS A 41 -7.99 -10.59 -6.91
CA LYS A 41 -8.20 -9.47 -7.86
C LYS A 41 -8.38 -8.14 -7.13
N MET A 42 -9.15 -8.10 -6.04
CA MET A 42 -9.32 -6.88 -5.23
C MET A 42 -8.00 -6.38 -4.66
N PHE A 43 -7.19 -7.25 -4.05
CA PHE A 43 -5.87 -6.85 -3.55
C PHE A 43 -4.92 -6.42 -4.67
N THR A 44 -5.01 -7.06 -5.84
CA THR A 44 -4.21 -6.70 -7.01
C THR A 44 -4.55 -5.29 -7.49
N TYR A 45 -5.84 -4.97 -7.68
CA TYR A 45 -6.24 -3.64 -8.11
C TYR A 45 -5.97 -2.57 -7.06
N ALA A 46 -6.16 -2.88 -5.78
CA ALA A 46 -5.79 -1.98 -4.69
C ALA A 46 -4.29 -1.65 -4.73
N SER A 47 -3.44 -2.66 -4.88
CA SER A 47 -1.99 -2.47 -4.98
C SER A 47 -1.60 -1.68 -6.24
N TRP A 48 -2.17 -2.05 -7.41
CA TRP A 48 -1.90 -1.36 -8.67
C TRP A 48 -2.30 0.11 -8.67
N SER A 49 -3.39 0.47 -7.97
CA SER A 49 -3.81 1.87 -7.82
C SER A 49 -2.73 2.75 -7.18
N ALA A 50 -1.87 2.18 -6.33
CA ALA A 50 -0.75 2.86 -5.71
C ALA A 50 0.60 2.60 -6.42
N GLY A 51 0.59 1.79 -7.48
CA GLY A 51 1.78 1.25 -8.13
C GLY A 51 2.11 1.92 -9.45
N LYS A 52 3.18 1.47 -10.11
CA LYS A 52 3.61 2.04 -11.41
C LYS A 52 2.48 2.06 -12.44
N GLN A 53 1.60 1.07 -12.39
CA GLN A 53 0.49 0.87 -13.30
C GLN A 53 -0.64 1.91 -13.12
N GLY A 54 -0.98 2.26 -11.87
CA GLY A 54 -2.12 3.11 -11.55
C GLY A 54 -1.79 4.46 -10.92
N PHE A 55 -0.53 4.69 -10.51
CA PHE A 55 -0.11 5.89 -9.78
C PHE A 55 -0.50 7.19 -10.48
N LEU A 56 -0.30 7.28 -11.80
CA LEU A 56 -0.64 8.48 -12.58
C LEU A 56 -2.15 8.72 -12.60
N ILE A 57 -2.94 7.65 -12.76
CA ILE A 57 -4.41 7.71 -12.78
C ILE A 57 -4.90 8.16 -11.40
N THR A 58 -4.45 7.52 -10.33
CA THR A 58 -4.84 7.85 -8.96
C THR A 58 -4.44 9.28 -8.58
N THR A 59 -3.23 9.71 -8.96
CA THR A 59 -2.75 11.09 -8.76
C THR A 59 -3.61 12.09 -9.52
N ALA A 60 -3.96 11.80 -10.78
CA ALA A 60 -4.84 12.65 -11.57
C ALA A 60 -6.22 12.77 -10.91
N LEU A 61 -6.81 11.67 -10.45
CA LEU A 61 -8.09 11.67 -9.73
C LEU A 61 -8.04 12.53 -8.47
N PHE A 62 -6.97 12.43 -7.68
CA PHE A 62 -6.76 13.32 -6.53
C PHE A 62 -6.65 14.79 -6.94
N CYS A 63 -5.92 15.09 -8.02
CA CYS A 63 -5.79 16.45 -8.53
C CYS A 63 -7.11 17.03 -9.06
N LEU A 64 -8.14 16.21 -9.33
CA LEU A 64 -9.48 16.68 -9.72
C LEU A 64 -10.33 17.15 -8.53
N ILE A 65 -9.98 16.79 -7.30
CA ILE A 65 -10.75 17.13 -6.09
C ILE A 65 -11.02 18.65 -5.95
N PRO A 66 -10.02 19.55 -6.09
CA PRO A 66 -10.26 20.99 -5.97
C PRO A 66 -11.26 21.53 -7.00
N PHE A 67 -11.29 20.94 -8.20
CA PHE A 67 -12.20 21.33 -9.27
C PHE A 67 -13.62 20.86 -9.00
N PHE A 68 -13.79 19.65 -8.45
CA PHE A 68 -15.09 19.13 -8.02
C PHE A 68 -15.72 20.02 -6.95
N PHE A 69 -14.93 20.48 -5.97
CA PHE A 69 -15.38 21.41 -4.94
C PHE A 69 -15.32 22.89 -5.32
N LYS A 70 -15.02 23.22 -6.59
CA LYS A 70 -14.98 24.58 -7.14
C LYS A 70 -14.14 25.56 -6.31
N TRP A 71 -12.98 25.11 -5.83
CA TRP A 71 -12.09 25.95 -5.04
C TRP A 71 -11.51 27.13 -5.85
N PRO A 72 -11.21 28.28 -5.21
CA PRO A 72 -10.63 29.42 -5.89
C PRO A 72 -9.26 29.10 -6.48
N ARG A 73 -8.95 29.64 -7.66
CA ARG A 73 -7.73 29.31 -8.46
C ARG A 73 -6.44 29.35 -7.64
N LYS A 74 -6.27 30.37 -6.78
CA LYS A 74 -5.08 30.52 -5.91
C LYS A 74 -4.91 29.35 -4.95
N LYS A 75 -6.01 28.88 -4.35
CA LYS A 75 -6.02 27.72 -3.45
C LYS A 75 -5.74 26.43 -4.21
N THR A 76 -6.39 26.23 -5.36
CA THR A 76 -6.16 25.07 -6.21
C THR A 76 -4.70 24.95 -6.62
N LEU A 77 -4.09 26.03 -7.13
CA LEU A 77 -2.69 26.02 -7.53
C LEU A 77 -1.75 25.70 -6.34
N SER A 78 -2.01 26.31 -5.18
CA SER A 78 -1.21 26.08 -3.97
C SER A 78 -1.30 24.63 -3.49
N VAL A 79 -2.50 24.04 -3.49
CA VAL A 79 -2.71 22.64 -3.09
C VAL A 79 -2.03 21.67 -4.06
N LEU A 80 -2.18 21.88 -5.37
CA LEU A 80 -1.57 21.01 -6.38
C LEU A 80 -0.05 21.06 -6.30
N LEU A 81 0.54 22.25 -6.15
CA LEU A 81 1.98 22.41 -6.00
C LEU A 81 2.48 21.77 -4.70
N CYS A 82 1.78 21.99 -3.58
CA CYS A 82 2.12 21.36 -2.30
C CYS A 82 2.02 19.83 -2.36
N PHE A 83 0.99 19.28 -3.00
CA PHE A 83 0.85 17.84 -3.19
C PHE A 83 2.00 17.27 -4.03
N GLY A 84 2.37 17.96 -5.13
CA GLY A 84 3.51 17.60 -5.96
C GLY A 84 4.82 17.57 -5.17
N VAL A 85 5.07 18.57 -4.32
CA VAL A 85 6.25 18.62 -3.43
C VAL A 85 6.24 17.46 -2.43
N VAL A 86 5.10 17.17 -1.79
CA VAL A 86 4.97 16.05 -0.84
C VAL A 86 5.25 14.72 -1.52
N LEU A 87 4.70 14.49 -2.72
CA LEU A 87 4.97 13.27 -3.49
C LEU A 87 6.44 13.18 -3.92
N GLY A 88 7.02 14.27 -4.44
CA GLY A 88 8.42 14.33 -4.84
C GLY A 88 9.34 14.01 -3.67
N ALA A 89 9.14 14.66 -2.52
CA ALA A 89 9.90 14.40 -1.29
C ALA A 89 9.75 12.93 -0.85
N SER A 90 8.54 12.37 -0.93
CA SER A 90 8.28 10.98 -0.56
C SER A 90 9.06 9.98 -1.42
N PHE A 91 9.20 10.24 -2.72
CA PHE A 91 10.01 9.39 -3.61
C PHE A 91 11.51 9.55 -3.39
N VAL A 92 11.99 10.74 -3.04
CA VAL A 92 13.40 10.95 -2.67
C VAL A 92 13.73 10.15 -1.40
N THR A 93 12.91 10.26 -0.35
CA THR A 93 13.09 9.50 0.89
C THR A 93 13.11 8.00 0.64
N LYS A 94 12.23 7.49 -0.24
CA LYS A 94 12.23 6.07 -0.64
C LYS A 94 13.61 5.63 -1.18
N THR A 95 14.20 6.41 -2.07
CA THR A 95 15.49 6.09 -2.70
C THR A 95 16.61 6.05 -1.66
N VAL A 96 16.65 7.03 -0.76
CA VAL A 96 17.65 7.10 0.32
C VAL A 96 17.52 5.91 1.27
N VAL A 97 16.32 5.62 1.76
CA VAL A 97 16.09 4.54 2.74
C VAL A 97 16.39 3.17 2.13
N LYS A 98 16.14 2.97 0.84
CA LYS A 98 16.41 1.69 0.16
C LYS A 98 17.91 1.33 0.11
N HIS A 99 18.81 2.31 0.22
CA HIS A 99 20.25 2.03 0.33
C HIS A 99 20.67 1.56 1.73
N VAL A 100 19.81 1.74 2.73
CA VAL A 100 20.12 1.45 4.14
C VAL A 100 19.35 0.22 4.64
N THR A 101 18.19 -0.10 4.07
CA THR A 101 17.33 -1.20 4.54
C THR A 101 17.30 -2.40 3.59
N GLN A 102 17.74 -3.57 4.06
CA GLN A 102 17.74 -4.84 3.32
C GLN A 102 16.84 -5.89 3.97
N GLU A 103 15.54 -5.60 4.06
CA GLU A 103 14.57 -6.55 4.62
C GLU A 103 14.11 -7.56 3.56
N PRO A 104 14.32 -8.88 3.75
CA PRO A 104 13.91 -9.92 2.80
C PRO A 104 12.39 -10.03 2.73
N ARG A 105 11.87 -10.49 1.58
CA ARG A 105 10.43 -10.65 1.36
C ARG A 105 9.89 -11.92 2.03
N PRO A 106 8.68 -11.88 2.62
CA PRO A 106 8.07 -13.06 3.23
C PRO A 106 8.01 -14.27 2.30
N TYR A 107 7.77 -14.08 0.99
CA TYR A 107 7.74 -15.18 0.04
C TYR A 107 9.09 -15.88 -0.15
N THR A 108 10.21 -15.21 0.11
CA THR A 108 11.53 -15.83 -0.02
C THR A 108 11.77 -16.88 1.06
N GLN A 109 11.09 -16.75 2.20
CA GLN A 109 11.06 -17.80 3.23
C GLN A 109 10.19 -18.98 2.77
N THR A 110 9.06 -18.71 2.11
CA THR A 110 8.22 -19.76 1.51
C THR A 110 8.95 -20.52 0.40
N LEU A 111 9.72 -19.84 -0.44
CA LEU A 111 10.55 -20.50 -1.47
C LEU A 111 11.63 -21.38 -0.83
N ALA A 112 12.20 -20.95 0.31
CA ALA A 112 13.15 -21.76 1.05
C ALA A 112 12.48 -22.99 1.70
N SER A 113 11.29 -22.84 2.29
CA SER A 113 10.55 -23.97 2.87
C SER A 113 10.07 -24.98 1.81
N LEU A 114 9.80 -24.52 0.58
CA LEU A 114 9.50 -25.38 -0.57
C LEU A 114 10.75 -26.05 -1.18
N GLY A 115 11.95 -25.79 -0.63
CA GLY A 115 13.20 -26.35 -1.12
C GLY A 115 13.68 -25.78 -2.46
N LYS A 116 13.11 -24.65 -2.92
CA LYS A 116 13.48 -24.02 -4.20
C LYS A 116 14.77 -23.20 -4.09
N VAL A 117 15.13 -22.76 -2.88
CA VAL A 117 16.34 -21.98 -2.57
C VAL A 117 16.85 -22.40 -1.18
N PRO A 118 18.16 -22.46 -0.92
CA PRO A 118 18.67 -22.86 0.40
C PRO A 118 18.33 -21.87 1.53
N SER A 119 18.17 -20.58 1.23
CA SER A 119 17.77 -19.57 2.22
C SER A 119 17.17 -18.33 1.53
N SER A 120 16.46 -17.50 2.31
CA SER A 120 15.95 -16.22 1.82
C SER A 120 17.06 -15.27 1.34
N ALA A 121 18.24 -15.32 1.95
CA ALA A 121 19.40 -14.52 1.55
C ALA A 121 19.97 -15.00 0.19
N ALA A 122 20.07 -16.31 -0.02
CA ALA A 122 20.58 -16.88 -1.26
C ALA A 122 19.71 -16.51 -2.48
N PHE A 123 18.41 -16.24 -2.28
CA PHE A 123 17.56 -15.69 -3.34
C PHE A 123 18.07 -14.32 -3.82
N TYR A 124 18.51 -13.45 -2.90
CA TYR A 124 19.04 -12.12 -3.21
C TYR A 124 20.49 -12.14 -3.72
N ASP A 125 21.23 -13.21 -3.51
CA ASP A 125 22.58 -13.41 -4.06
C ASP A 125 22.55 -13.89 -5.53
N SER A 126 21.44 -14.48 -5.97
CA SER A 126 21.26 -14.95 -7.36
C SER A 126 21.01 -13.82 -8.37
N THR A 127 21.34 -14.04 -9.64
CA THR A 127 21.07 -13.11 -10.75
C THR A 127 19.56 -12.93 -11.01
N PRO A 128 19.09 -11.79 -11.53
CA PRO A 128 17.68 -11.56 -11.85
C PRO A 128 17.02 -12.66 -12.70
N GLU A 129 17.76 -13.23 -13.65
CA GLU A 129 17.32 -14.30 -14.55
C GLU A 129 17.06 -15.60 -13.76
N SER A 130 18.01 -16.00 -12.94
CA SER A 130 17.89 -17.15 -12.02
C SER A 130 16.72 -16.98 -11.04
N ARG A 131 16.47 -15.78 -10.51
CA ARG A 131 15.29 -15.50 -9.67
C ARG A 131 13.98 -15.74 -10.41
N ALA A 132 13.91 -15.34 -11.68
CA ALA A 132 12.74 -15.55 -12.51
C ALA A 132 12.49 -17.05 -12.75
N GLU A 133 13.56 -17.83 -12.96
CA GLU A 133 13.50 -19.29 -13.11
C GLU A 133 13.04 -19.97 -11.80
N ILE A 134 13.62 -19.61 -10.66
CA ILE A 134 13.21 -20.08 -9.33
C ILE A 134 11.72 -19.83 -9.11
N LEU A 135 11.25 -18.61 -9.39
CA LEU A 135 9.83 -18.27 -9.29
C LEU A 135 8.99 -19.10 -10.27
N SER A 136 9.45 -19.32 -11.50
CA SER A 136 8.74 -20.14 -12.48
C SER A 136 8.54 -21.57 -11.99
N SER A 137 9.55 -22.16 -11.33
CA SER A 137 9.52 -23.52 -10.78
C SER A 137 8.56 -23.72 -9.60
N ALA A 138 8.10 -22.62 -8.98
CA ALA A 138 7.12 -22.61 -7.88
C ALA A 138 5.69 -22.29 -8.36
N SER A 139 5.47 -22.09 -9.67
CA SER A 139 4.18 -21.63 -10.20
C SER A 139 3.03 -22.61 -9.99
N HIS A 140 3.32 -23.91 -9.84
CA HIS A 140 2.31 -24.94 -9.56
C HIS A 140 1.88 -24.97 -8.09
N ASP A 141 2.77 -24.57 -7.17
CA ASP A 141 2.54 -24.61 -5.73
C ASP A 141 1.85 -23.32 -5.21
N ILE A 142 1.75 -22.29 -6.07
CA ILE A 142 1.33 -20.95 -5.69
C ILE A 142 0.20 -20.45 -6.59
N SER A 143 -0.84 -19.87 -5.98
CA SER A 143 -1.96 -19.24 -6.70
C SER A 143 -1.50 -18.26 -7.80
N PRO A 144 -2.11 -18.29 -9.01
CA PRO A 144 -1.64 -17.51 -10.16
C PRO A 144 -1.50 -16.00 -9.93
N TRP A 145 -2.44 -15.38 -9.22
CA TRP A 145 -2.40 -13.94 -8.92
C TRP A 145 -1.17 -13.57 -8.08
N ARG A 146 -0.78 -14.43 -7.14
CA ARG A 146 0.36 -14.22 -6.24
C ARG A 146 1.68 -14.35 -6.99
N MET A 147 1.75 -15.30 -7.92
CA MET A 147 2.90 -15.45 -8.82
C MET A 147 3.15 -14.22 -9.68
N VAL A 148 2.09 -13.56 -10.18
CA VAL A 148 2.22 -12.30 -10.93
C VAL A 148 2.86 -11.22 -10.06
N HIS A 149 2.44 -11.09 -8.80
CA HIS A 149 3.04 -10.12 -7.87
C HIS A 149 4.48 -10.47 -7.50
N TRP A 150 4.79 -11.74 -7.22
CA TRP A 150 6.14 -12.14 -6.84
C TRP A 150 7.15 -11.92 -7.97
N LYS A 151 6.77 -12.21 -9.22
CA LYS A 151 7.59 -11.92 -10.41
C LYS A 151 7.80 -10.42 -10.64
N GLY A 152 6.80 -9.60 -10.30
CA GLY A 152 6.90 -8.14 -10.40
C GLY A 152 7.76 -7.48 -9.32
N GLU A 153 8.00 -8.16 -8.19
CA GLU A 153 8.60 -7.58 -7.00
C GLU A 153 9.76 -8.43 -6.42
N THR A 154 10.86 -8.53 -7.17
CA THR A 154 12.05 -9.36 -6.85
C THR A 154 13.13 -8.68 -6.01
N ASN A 155 12.93 -7.41 -5.65
CA ASN A 155 13.85 -6.62 -4.82
C ASN A 155 13.51 -6.73 -3.33
N TYR A 156 14.35 -6.23 -2.44
CA TYR A 156 14.04 -6.12 -1.00
C TYR A 156 12.70 -5.43 -0.73
N SER A 157 12.07 -5.81 0.39
CA SER A 157 10.70 -5.44 0.78
C SER A 157 10.56 -3.97 1.14
N PHE A 158 11.62 -3.39 1.72
CA PHE A 158 11.54 -2.12 2.41
C PHE A 158 12.42 -1.03 1.76
N PRO A 159 11.91 0.20 1.62
CA PRO A 159 10.54 0.66 1.85
C PRO A 159 9.63 0.48 0.63
N SER A 160 8.35 0.18 0.87
CA SER A 160 7.34 -0.01 -0.20
C SER A 160 6.91 1.33 -0.82
N GLY A 161 7.09 1.45 -2.14
CA GLY A 161 6.61 2.62 -2.89
C GLY A 161 5.09 2.75 -2.89
N HIS A 162 4.37 1.63 -2.95
CA HIS A 162 2.91 1.57 -2.85
C HIS A 162 2.43 2.18 -1.53
N THR A 163 3.05 1.76 -0.42
CA THR A 163 2.70 2.21 0.93
C THR A 163 3.02 3.67 1.13
N ILE A 164 4.21 4.13 0.69
CA ILE A 164 4.60 5.54 0.79
C ILE A 164 3.61 6.43 0.04
N PHE A 165 3.26 6.08 -1.21
CA PHE A 165 2.31 6.87 -1.99
C PHE A 165 0.91 6.88 -1.36
N ALA A 166 0.41 5.72 -0.95
CA ALA A 166 -0.90 5.60 -0.33
C ALA A 166 -0.98 6.40 0.98
N ALA A 167 0.03 6.28 1.85
CA ALA A 167 0.10 7.00 3.11
C ALA A 167 0.23 8.52 2.89
N ALA A 168 1.14 8.97 2.02
CA ALA A 168 1.31 10.39 1.71
C ALA A 168 0.02 11.00 1.15
N SER A 169 -0.65 10.29 0.23
CA SER A 169 -1.92 10.73 -0.34
C SER A 169 -3.05 10.77 0.69
N ALA A 170 -3.16 9.74 1.53
CA ALA A 170 -4.17 9.66 2.58
C ALA A 170 -3.99 10.74 3.65
N ILE A 171 -2.76 11.02 4.07
CA ILE A 171 -2.45 12.09 5.02
C ILE A 171 -2.76 13.44 4.38
N PHE A 172 -2.23 13.71 3.18
CA PHE A 172 -2.39 15.01 2.54
C PHE A 172 -3.85 15.34 2.23
N TRP A 173 -4.53 14.49 1.44
CA TRP A 173 -5.90 14.74 1.02
C TRP A 173 -6.90 14.53 2.17
N GLY A 174 -6.65 13.55 3.04
CA GLY A 174 -7.47 13.32 4.23
C GLY A 174 -7.44 14.51 5.18
N ALA A 175 -6.24 15.04 5.47
CA ALA A 175 -6.09 16.20 6.34
C ALA A 175 -6.69 17.46 5.72
N LEU A 176 -6.43 17.69 4.43
CA LEU A 176 -6.96 18.84 3.70
C LEU A 176 -8.48 18.84 3.67
N LEU A 177 -9.11 17.75 3.24
CA LEU A 177 -10.57 17.66 3.17
C LEU A 177 -11.23 17.77 4.55
N MET A 178 -10.59 17.20 5.59
CA MET A 178 -11.09 17.30 6.96
C MET A 178 -10.99 18.73 7.49
N ALA A 179 -9.89 19.44 7.23
CA ALA A 179 -9.69 20.82 7.67
C ALA A 179 -10.67 21.78 7.00
N GLU A 180 -11.07 21.48 5.76
CA GLU A 180 -12.07 22.23 4.99
C GLU A 180 -13.52 21.91 5.36
N GLY A 181 -13.74 21.05 6.36
CA GLY A 181 -15.08 20.70 6.83
C GLY A 181 -15.87 19.79 5.87
N TYR A 182 -15.23 19.28 4.81
CA TYR A 182 -15.85 18.26 3.96
C TYR A 182 -15.97 16.97 4.78
N ARG A 183 -17.18 16.70 5.27
CA ARG A 183 -17.57 15.55 6.09
C ARG A 183 -17.40 14.18 5.40
N LEU A 184 -16.59 14.07 4.35
CA LEU A 184 -16.08 12.81 3.82
C LEU A 184 -15.29 12.03 4.90
N ALA A 185 -14.82 12.70 5.95
CA ALA A 185 -14.34 12.06 7.18
C ALA A 185 -15.42 11.23 7.92
N ALA A 186 -16.71 11.55 7.78
CA ALA A 186 -17.81 10.69 8.25
C ALA A 186 -18.03 9.48 7.31
N TRP A 187 -17.73 9.64 6.01
CA TRP A 187 -17.78 8.57 5.03
C TRP A 187 -16.61 7.58 5.23
N LEU A 188 -15.40 8.06 5.51
CA LEU A 188 -14.25 7.23 5.93
C LEU A 188 -14.50 6.55 7.29
N ARG A 189 -15.08 7.25 8.27
CA ARG A 189 -15.58 6.61 9.51
C ARG A 189 -16.65 5.56 9.22
N GLY A 190 -17.51 5.79 8.22
CA GLY A 190 -18.52 4.87 7.74
C GLY A 190 -17.95 3.64 7.03
N CYS A 191 -16.92 3.79 6.20
CA CYS A 191 -16.20 2.71 5.52
C CYS A 191 -15.39 1.87 6.50
N VAL A 192 -14.72 2.51 7.46
CA VAL A 192 -14.02 1.82 8.56
C VAL A 192 -15.03 1.11 9.48
N ALA A 193 -16.18 1.73 9.78
CA ALA A 193 -17.26 1.09 10.54
C ALA A 193 -17.98 -0.03 9.76
N ALA A 194 -18.10 0.09 8.44
CA ALA A 194 -18.65 -0.95 7.56
C ALA A 194 -17.67 -2.12 7.43
N TRP A 195 -16.36 -1.84 7.39
CA TRP A 195 -15.31 -2.86 7.48
C TRP A 195 -15.35 -3.58 8.83
N LEU A 196 -15.42 -2.84 9.95
CA LEU A 196 -15.59 -3.42 11.29
C LEU A 196 -16.86 -4.29 11.38
N ARG A 197 -18.00 -3.82 10.85
CA ARG A 197 -19.24 -4.61 10.83
C ARG A 197 -19.16 -5.82 9.90
N GLY A 198 -18.49 -5.71 8.76
CA GLY A 198 -18.33 -6.81 7.80
C GLY A 198 -17.42 -7.92 8.34
N CYS A 199 -16.28 -7.56 8.94
CA CYS A 199 -15.37 -8.50 9.57
C CYS A 199 -15.99 -9.17 10.81
N VAL A 200 -16.70 -8.41 11.64
CA VAL A 200 -17.39 -8.97 12.82
C VAL A 200 -18.60 -9.82 12.43
N ALA A 201 -19.36 -9.44 11.39
CA ALA A 201 -20.48 -10.25 10.90
C ALA A 201 -20.02 -11.54 10.20
N ALA A 202 -18.87 -11.53 9.53
CA ALA A 202 -18.24 -12.73 9.00
C ALA A 202 -17.72 -13.66 10.11
N TRP A 203 -17.32 -13.09 11.26
CA TRP A 203 -16.88 -13.84 12.45
C TRP A 203 -18.06 -14.41 13.27
N LEU A 204 -19.22 -13.77 13.27
CA LEU A 204 -20.43 -14.26 13.96
C LEU A 204 -21.23 -15.31 13.16
N ARG A 205 -20.91 -15.53 11.89
CA ARG A 205 -21.58 -16.51 11.01
C ARG A 205 -20.65 -17.65 10.57
N GLY A 206 -19.44 -17.72 11.11
CA GLY A 206 -18.51 -18.83 10.97
C GLY A 206 -18.44 -19.60 12.28
#